data_AF-A0A9J6H583-F1
#
_entry.id   AF-A0A9J6H583-F1
#
_cell.length_a   1.000
_cell.length_b   1.000
_cell.length_c   1.000
_cell.angle_alpha   90.00
_cell.angle_beta   90.00
_cell.angle_gamma   90.00
#
_symmetry.space_group_name_H-M   'P 1'
#
loop_
_entity.id
_entity.type
_entity.pdbx_description
1 polymer ?
#
loop_
_entity_poly.entity_id
_entity_poly.type
_entity_poly.pdbx_seq_one_letter_code
_entity_poly.pdbx_strand_id
1 'polypeptide(L)'
;MPGRLRSLSQLSFTDFGDLPEQEKKAATSSLFETFDLNRDGGIDFSEFESMWAQWVQLVLCPKWAFIVVDVQNDFITGTLTVTNIGGREGSASIVPVINDLLGKRPWEVVVFTYDWHPADHISFVENKECRSFHASSKLCCGDAKVFDTCGLC
;
A
#
# COMPACT_ATOMS: atom_id res chain seq x y z
N MET A 1 -26.57 -20.32 4.13
CA MET A 1 -25.82 -19.25 3.44
C MET A 1 -24.89 -19.94 2.45
N PRO A 2 -25.15 -19.91 1.13
CA PRO A 2 -24.30 -20.60 0.17
C PRO A 2 -22.93 -19.92 0.09
N GLY A 3 -21.88 -20.74 0.03
CA GLY A 3 -20.47 -20.36 0.16
C GLY A 3 -20.05 -19.25 -0.80
N ARG A 4 -19.39 -18.25 -0.23
CA ARG A 4 -18.65 -17.22 -0.96
C ARG A 4 -17.49 -17.90 -1.69
N LEU A 5 -17.53 -17.94 -3.02
CA LEU A 5 -16.42 -18.42 -3.85
C LEU A 5 -15.16 -17.63 -3.44
N ARG A 6 -14.17 -18.34 -2.90
CA ARG A 6 -12.85 -17.77 -2.60
C ARG A 6 -12.10 -17.59 -3.92
N SER A 7 -11.36 -16.49 -4.06
CA SER A 7 -10.54 -16.28 -5.26
C SER A 7 -9.43 -17.33 -5.35
N LEU A 8 -8.99 -17.69 -6.56
CA LEU A 8 -7.90 -18.65 -6.79
C LEU A 8 -6.62 -18.29 -6.00
N SER A 9 -6.38 -16.99 -5.79
CA SER A 9 -5.30 -16.49 -4.95
C SER A 9 -5.38 -16.94 -3.48
N GLN A 10 -6.57 -17.15 -2.93
CA GLN A 10 -6.77 -17.59 -1.54
C GLN A 10 -6.60 -19.10 -1.37
N LEU A 11 -6.90 -19.90 -2.40
CA LEU A 11 -6.69 -21.35 -2.37
C LEU A 11 -5.22 -21.74 -2.62
N SER A 12 -4.49 -20.88 -3.32
CA SER A 12 -3.10 -21.15 -3.73
C SER A 12 -2.06 -20.90 -2.63
N PHE A 13 -2.34 -20.10 -1.59
CA PHE A 13 -1.27 -19.53 -0.77
C PHE A 13 -1.21 -19.90 0.71
N THR A 14 -2.16 -20.66 1.26
CA THR A 14 -1.97 -21.44 2.50
C THR A 14 -3.20 -22.30 2.70
N ASP A 15 -3.02 -23.56 3.13
CA ASP A 15 -4.01 -24.57 3.57
C ASP A 15 -4.56 -25.62 2.57
N PHE A 16 -4.05 -25.69 1.33
CA PHE A 16 -4.48 -26.74 0.36
C PHE A 16 -4.38 -28.18 0.90
N GLY A 17 -3.37 -28.48 1.71
CA GLY A 17 -3.18 -29.79 2.34
C GLY A 17 -4.30 -30.17 3.32
N ASP A 18 -4.90 -29.18 3.97
CA ASP A 18 -5.89 -29.33 5.03
C ASP A 18 -7.34 -29.35 4.49
N LEU A 19 -7.53 -29.11 3.18
CA LEU A 19 -8.84 -29.12 2.55
C LEU A 19 -9.43 -30.54 2.42
N PRO A 20 -10.76 -30.70 2.46
CA PRO A 20 -11.43 -31.94 2.10
C PRO A 20 -11.12 -32.38 0.66
N GLU A 21 -11.05 -33.69 0.40
CA GLU A 21 -10.70 -34.23 -0.93
C GLU A 21 -11.60 -33.73 -2.07
N GLN A 22 -12.88 -33.50 -1.79
CA GLN A 22 -13.81 -32.95 -2.78
C GLN A 22 -13.44 -31.52 -3.18
N GLU A 23 -12.99 -30.71 -2.22
CA GLU A 23 -12.56 -29.33 -2.45
C GLU A 23 -11.19 -29.28 -3.12
N LYS A 24 -10.27 -30.18 -2.75
CA LYS A 24 -8.99 -30.35 -3.46
C LYS A 24 -9.22 -30.70 -4.92
N LYS A 25 -10.10 -31.67 -5.20
CA LYS A 25 -10.45 -32.05 -6.56
C LYS A 25 -11.08 -30.90 -7.34
N ALA A 26 -12.02 -30.18 -6.72
CA ALA A 26 -12.65 -29.01 -7.34
C ALA A 26 -11.63 -27.89 -7.61
N ALA A 27 -10.71 -27.62 -6.68
CA ALA A 27 -9.67 -26.61 -6.84
C ALA A 27 -8.67 -26.99 -7.94
N THR A 28 -8.23 -28.25 -8.00
CA THR A 28 -7.34 -28.75 -9.06
C THR A 28 -8.02 -28.70 -10.42
N SER A 29 -9.29 -29.13 -10.53
CA SER A 29 -10.05 -29.02 -11.78
C SER A 29 -10.23 -27.57 -12.21
N SER A 30 -10.59 -26.67 -11.29
CA SER A 30 -10.73 -25.24 -11.58
C SER A 30 -9.41 -24.61 -12.01
N LEU A 31 -8.28 -25.01 -11.40
CA LEU A 31 -6.95 -24.53 -11.78
C LEU A 31 -6.59 -25.00 -13.19
N PHE A 32 -6.84 -26.28 -13.49
CA PHE A 32 -6.59 -26.83 -14.81
C PHE A 32 -7.42 -26.15 -15.90
N GLU A 33 -8.74 -26.00 -15.68
CA GLU A 33 -9.66 -25.31 -16.60
C GLU A 33 -9.33 -23.82 -16.79
N THR A 34 -8.58 -23.21 -15.87
CA THR A 34 -8.12 -21.82 -16.03
C THR A 34 -7.03 -21.70 -17.09
N PHE A 35 -6.24 -22.77 -17.31
CA PHE A 35 -5.10 -22.76 -18.22
C PHE A 35 -5.32 -23.57 -19.50
N ASP A 36 -6.24 -24.54 -19.49
CA ASP A 36 -6.75 -25.23 -20.68
C ASP A 36 -7.70 -24.30 -21.46
N LEU A 37 -7.12 -23.43 -22.30
CA LEU A 37 -7.83 -22.38 -23.04
C LEU A 37 -8.63 -22.97 -24.20
N ASN A 38 -8.10 -24.02 -24.83
CA ASN A 38 -8.71 -24.67 -25.98
C ASN A 38 -9.75 -25.75 -25.59
N ARG A 39 -9.78 -26.14 -24.30
CA ARG A 39 -10.67 -27.14 -23.69
C ARG A 39 -10.52 -28.54 -24.29
N ASP A 40 -9.31 -28.91 -24.66
CA ASP A 40 -8.99 -30.24 -25.20
C ASP A 40 -8.68 -31.26 -24.09
N GLY A 41 -8.65 -30.83 -22.83
CA GLY A 41 -8.36 -31.67 -21.68
C GLY A 41 -6.86 -31.88 -21.42
N GLY A 42 -6.00 -31.16 -22.15
CA GLY A 42 -4.56 -31.06 -21.96
C GLY A 42 -4.13 -29.63 -21.60
N ILE A 43 -2.82 -29.48 -21.35
CA ILE A 43 -2.17 -28.16 -21.40
C ILE A 43 -1.08 -28.29 -22.45
N ASP A 44 -1.29 -27.63 -23.60
CA ASP A 44 -0.31 -27.59 -24.67
C ASP A 44 0.84 -26.59 -24.37
N PHE A 45 1.85 -26.53 -25.25
CA PHE A 45 3.01 -25.67 -25.02
C PHE A 45 2.66 -24.18 -25.02
N SER A 46 1.69 -23.75 -25.82
CA SER A 46 1.24 -22.35 -25.90
C SER A 46 0.45 -21.95 -24.65
N GLU A 47 -0.37 -22.87 -24.16
CA GLU A 47 -1.11 -22.73 -22.89
C GLU A 47 -0.15 -22.72 -21.70
N PHE A 48 0.85 -23.60 -21.70
CA PHE A 48 1.91 -23.61 -20.69
C PHE A 48 2.70 -22.30 -20.71
N GLU A 49 3.10 -21.79 -21.88
CA GLU A 49 3.81 -20.52 -22.00
C GLU A 49 2.96 -19.35 -21.47
N SER A 50 1.66 -19.36 -21.78
CA SER A 50 0.70 -18.38 -21.27
C SER A 50 0.54 -18.46 -19.74
N MET A 51 0.35 -19.66 -19.19
CA MET A 51 0.33 -19.92 -17.74
C MET A 51 1.63 -19.45 -17.09
N TRP A 52 2.77 -19.75 -17.72
CA TRP A 52 4.09 -19.40 -17.20
C TRP A 52 4.27 -17.88 -17.10
N ALA A 53 3.95 -17.14 -18.17
CA ALA A 53 4.08 -15.70 -18.22
C ALA A 53 3.07 -14.97 -17.33
N GLN A 54 1.81 -15.42 -17.33
CA GLN A 54 0.72 -14.72 -16.65
C GLN A 54 0.58 -15.07 -15.17
N TRP A 55 1.05 -16.25 -14.76
CA TRP A 55 0.85 -16.75 -13.39
C TRP A 55 2.16 -17.11 -12.73
N VAL A 56 2.96 -17.99 -13.35
CA VAL A 56 4.14 -18.55 -12.66
C VAL A 56 5.20 -17.49 -12.41
N GLN A 57 5.48 -16.61 -13.38
CA GLN A 57 6.43 -15.52 -13.19
C GLN A 57 5.97 -14.52 -12.12
N LEU A 58 4.67 -14.19 -12.06
CA LEU A 58 4.14 -13.28 -11.03
C LEU A 58 4.24 -13.86 -9.62
N VAL A 59 4.03 -15.18 -9.49
CA VAL A 59 4.06 -15.89 -8.22
C VAL A 59 5.49 -16.17 -7.75
N LEU A 60 6.36 -16.66 -8.64
CA LEU A 60 7.70 -17.12 -8.28
C LEU A 60 8.76 -16.02 -8.38
N CYS A 61 8.52 -14.96 -9.17
CA CYS A 61 9.44 -13.83 -9.34
C CYS A 61 8.74 -12.50 -9.07
N PRO A 62 8.17 -12.29 -7.87
CA PRO A 62 7.50 -11.04 -7.53
C PRO A 62 8.48 -9.87 -7.56
N LYS A 63 8.03 -8.77 -8.14
CA LYS A 63 8.75 -7.49 -8.17
C LYS A 63 8.41 -6.70 -6.90
N TRP A 64 9.44 -6.14 -6.26
CA TRP A 64 9.29 -5.42 -5.00
C TRP A 64 9.68 -3.96 -5.17
N ALA A 65 8.86 -3.06 -4.65
CA ALA A 65 9.14 -1.64 -4.55
C ALA A 65 9.07 -1.21 -3.08
N PHE A 66 9.97 -0.30 -2.67
CA PHE A 66 9.94 0.28 -1.33
C PHE A 66 9.79 1.80 -1.42
N ILE A 67 8.76 2.33 -0.78
CA ILE A 67 8.49 3.77 -0.72
C ILE A 67 8.64 4.23 0.73
N VAL A 68 9.54 5.17 0.96
CA VAL A 68 9.78 5.82 2.24
C VAL A 68 9.15 7.20 2.19
N VAL A 69 8.11 7.40 2.99
CA VAL A 69 7.26 8.58 2.91
C VAL A 69 7.58 9.57 4.03
N ASP A 70 8.01 10.77 3.65
CA ASP A 70 8.15 11.97 4.50
C ASP A 70 8.93 11.74 5.80
N VAL A 71 10.00 10.94 5.72
CA VAL A 71 10.91 10.65 6.85
C VAL A 71 11.95 11.79 6.96
N GLN A 72 11.46 13.00 7.16
CA GLN A 72 12.25 14.22 7.27
C GLN A 72 12.41 14.64 8.74
N ASN A 73 13.47 15.39 9.04
CA ASN A 73 13.75 15.85 10.42
C ASN A 73 12.56 16.57 11.05
N ASP A 74 11.75 17.30 10.28
CA ASP A 74 10.63 18.08 10.83
C ASP A 74 9.56 17.19 11.47
N PHE A 75 9.36 15.97 10.96
CA PHE A 75 8.46 14.94 11.51
C PHE A 75 9.12 14.05 12.57
N ILE A 76 10.46 14.08 12.66
CA ILE A 76 11.23 13.23 13.58
C ILE A 76 11.62 13.98 14.86
N THR A 77 12.23 15.15 14.72
CA THR A 77 12.75 15.98 15.83
C THR A 77 12.38 17.46 15.74
N GLY A 78 11.72 17.89 14.66
CA GLY A 78 11.36 19.29 14.42
C GLY A 78 9.94 19.67 14.83
N THR A 79 9.38 20.64 14.13
CA THR A 79 8.14 21.35 14.50
C THR A 79 6.88 20.48 14.37
N LEU A 80 6.93 19.47 13.50
CA LEU A 80 5.85 18.51 13.23
C LEU A 80 6.11 17.14 13.86
N THR A 81 6.95 17.08 14.90
CA THR A 81 7.34 15.81 15.51
C THR A 81 6.13 15.00 15.97
N VAL A 82 6.03 13.77 15.47
CA VAL A 82 4.98 12.83 15.87
C VAL A 82 5.35 12.16 17.19
N THR A 83 4.89 12.73 18.30
CA THR A 83 5.25 12.30 19.66
C THR A 83 4.37 11.18 20.23
N ASN A 84 3.13 11.01 19.74
CA ASN A 84 2.17 10.02 20.24
C ASN A 84 1.91 8.90 19.23
N ILE A 85 2.92 8.05 19.01
CA ILE A 85 2.78 6.84 18.19
C ILE A 85 2.50 5.64 19.10
N GLY A 86 1.25 5.50 19.56
CA GLY A 86 0.74 4.27 20.18
C GLY A 86 1.61 3.65 21.28
N GLY A 87 2.27 4.46 22.12
CA GLY A 87 3.12 3.99 23.21
C GLY A 87 4.55 3.56 22.84
N ARG A 88 5.04 3.87 21.63
CA ARG A 88 6.43 3.60 21.19
C ARG A 88 7.34 4.82 21.37
N GLU A 89 8.65 4.58 21.44
CA GLU A 89 9.72 5.58 21.54
C GLU A 89 9.81 6.46 20.29
N GLY A 90 8.94 7.46 20.15
CA GLY A 90 9.03 8.55 19.17
C GLY A 90 9.11 8.14 17.68
N SER A 91 9.06 9.13 16.79
CA SER A 91 9.18 8.92 15.35
C SER A 91 10.60 8.51 14.91
N ALA A 92 11.64 8.81 15.69
CA ALA A 92 13.04 8.46 15.36
C ALA A 92 13.30 6.94 15.27
N SER A 93 12.52 6.14 16.00
CA SER A 93 12.63 4.68 16.00
C SER A 93 12.33 4.02 14.64
N ILE A 94 11.70 4.73 13.70
CA ILE A 94 11.42 4.22 12.35
C ILE A 94 12.67 4.16 11.47
N VAL A 95 13.67 5.01 11.70
CA VAL A 95 14.86 5.14 10.83
C VAL A 95 15.68 3.84 10.80
N PRO A 96 16.01 3.21 11.95
CA PRO A 96 16.69 1.92 11.94
C PRO A 96 15.88 0.81 11.24
N VAL A 97 14.55 0.83 11.37
CA VAL A 97 13.67 -0.16 10.72
C VAL A 97 13.70 -0.01 9.20
N ILE A 98 13.66 1.22 8.69
CA ILE A 98 13.77 1.49 7.25
C ILE A 98 15.13 1.01 6.73
N ASN A 99 16.21 1.34 7.43
CA ASN A 99 17.57 0.94 7.04
C ASN A 99 17.74 -0.59 7.01
N ASP A 100 17.16 -1.29 7.98
CA ASP A 100 17.15 -2.75 8.02
C ASP A 100 16.32 -3.35 6.87
N LEU A 101 15.13 -2.80 6.57
CA LEU A 101 14.30 -3.24 5.45
C LEU A 101 14.96 -3.03 4.10
N LEU A 102 15.72 -1.94 3.92
CA LEU A 102 16.49 -1.69 2.69
C LEU A 102 17.46 -2.85 2.36
N GLY A 103 17.99 -3.53 3.38
CA GLY A 103 18.91 -4.66 3.21
C GLY A 103 18.24 -6.05 3.13
N LYS A 104 16.93 -6.17 3.40
CA LYS A 104 16.26 -7.48 3.58
C LYS A 104 15.62 -8.05 2.31
N ARG A 105 15.41 -7.24 1.28
CA ARG A 105 14.77 -7.67 0.02
C ARG A 105 15.50 -7.08 -1.18
N PRO A 106 15.49 -7.78 -2.33
CA PRO A 106 15.96 -7.24 -3.59
C PRO A 106 14.93 -6.25 -4.16
N TRP A 107 14.91 -5.05 -3.61
CA TRP A 107 14.03 -3.98 -4.10
C TRP A 107 14.43 -3.62 -5.55
N GLU A 108 13.49 -3.69 -6.49
CA GLU A 108 13.73 -3.20 -7.86
C GLU A 108 13.82 -1.68 -7.88
N VAL A 109 13.06 -1.02 -6.99
CA VAL A 109 13.05 0.42 -6.86
C VAL A 109 12.85 0.81 -5.39
N VAL A 110 13.59 1.84 -4.98
CA VAL A 110 13.44 2.50 -3.69
C VAL A 110 13.17 3.97 -3.97
N VAL A 111 12.07 4.51 -3.44
CA VAL A 111 11.66 5.89 -3.61
C VAL A 111 11.55 6.56 -2.25
N PHE A 112 12.10 7.76 -2.14
CA PHE A 112 11.95 8.62 -0.98
C PHE A 112 11.10 9.82 -1.40
N THR A 113 10.00 10.06 -0.70
CA THR A 113 9.24 11.31 -0.89
C THR A 113 9.81 12.38 0.03
N TYR A 114 9.49 13.62 -0.32
CA TYR A 114 9.91 14.78 0.44
C TYR A 114 8.77 15.79 0.43
N ASP A 115 8.21 16.06 1.60
CA ASP A 115 7.21 17.10 1.77
C ASP A 115 7.93 18.46 1.77
N TRP A 116 7.82 19.20 0.67
CA TRP A 116 8.43 20.52 0.50
C TRP A 116 7.36 21.58 0.34
N HIS A 117 7.47 22.65 1.11
CA HIS A 117 6.53 23.77 1.09
C HIS A 117 7.30 25.10 0.93
N PRO A 118 6.80 26.03 0.10
CA PRO A 118 7.30 27.40 0.11
C PRO A 118 6.93 28.11 1.42
N ALA A 119 7.62 29.21 1.75
CA ALA A 119 7.38 29.93 3.00
C ALA A 119 5.95 30.47 3.15
N ASP A 120 5.27 30.77 2.04
CA ASP A 120 3.90 31.27 1.96
C ASP A 120 2.86 30.16 1.69
N HIS A 121 3.22 28.90 1.96
CA HIS A 121 2.35 27.75 1.73
C HIS A 121 1.07 27.82 2.55
N ILE A 122 -0.02 27.35 1.95
CA ILE A 122 -1.39 27.45 2.48
C ILE A 122 -1.63 26.59 3.73
N SER A 123 -0.82 25.55 3.94
CA SER A 123 -0.95 24.69 5.13
C SER A 123 -0.38 25.31 6.40
N PHE A 124 0.38 26.40 6.31
CA PHE A 124 0.93 27.10 7.47
C PHE A 124 -0.10 28.07 8.04
N VAL A 125 -0.40 27.92 9.34
CA VAL A 125 -1.39 28.75 10.03
C VAL A 125 -0.98 30.23 10.05
N GLU A 126 0.32 30.51 9.99
CA GLU A 126 0.90 31.85 9.91
C GLU A 126 0.51 32.58 8.62
N ASN A 127 0.24 31.83 7.54
CA ASN A 127 -0.13 32.38 6.24
C ASN A 127 -1.64 32.57 6.07
N LYS A 128 -2.46 32.26 7.08
CA LYS A 128 -3.93 32.31 6.98
C LYS A 128 -4.45 33.71 6.62
N GLU A 129 -3.79 34.77 7.08
CA GLU A 129 -4.19 36.16 6.80
C GLU A 129 -3.89 36.59 5.36
N CYS A 130 -3.02 35.86 4.66
CA CYS A 130 -2.70 36.11 3.26
C CYS A 130 -3.73 35.50 2.29
N ARG A 131 -4.78 34.83 2.80
CA ARG A 131 -5.76 34.08 2.01
C ARG A 131 -7.18 34.48 2.41
N SER A 132 -8.08 34.49 1.43
CA SER A 132 -9.50 34.72 1.67
C SER A 132 -10.15 33.43 2.14
N PHE A 133 -11.02 33.51 3.13
CA PHE A 133 -11.80 32.36 3.59
C PHE A 133 -13.00 32.13 2.65
N HIS A 134 -13.29 30.87 2.37
CA HIS A 134 -14.49 30.52 1.63
C HIS A 134 -15.73 30.83 2.46
N ALA A 135 -16.81 31.27 1.82
CA ALA A 135 -18.04 31.69 2.49
C ALA A 135 -18.69 30.56 3.33
N SER A 136 -18.41 29.30 2.98
CA SER A 136 -18.87 28.13 3.74
C SER A 136 -17.95 27.74 4.91
N SER A 137 -16.83 28.45 5.12
CA SER A 137 -15.95 28.19 6.25
C SER A 137 -16.66 28.54 7.55
N LYS A 138 -16.60 27.62 8.52
CA LYS A 138 -17.19 27.82 9.85
C LYS A 138 -16.37 28.78 10.73
N LEU A 139 -15.14 29.07 10.32
CA LEU A 139 -14.18 29.90 11.06
C LEU A 139 -13.93 31.20 10.29
N CYS A 140 -13.86 32.30 11.04
CA CYS A 140 -13.45 33.60 10.53
C CYS A 140 -11.91 33.70 10.48
N CYS A 141 -11.38 34.54 9.60
CA CYS A 141 -9.94 34.64 9.27
C CYS A 141 -9.00 34.79 10.48
N GLY A 142 -9.45 35.50 11.54
CA GLY A 142 -8.65 35.72 12.75
C GLY A 142 -8.57 34.50 13.69
N ASP A 143 -9.62 33.68 13.74
CA ASP A 143 -9.83 32.73 14.82
C ASP A 143 -9.23 31.35 14.58
N ALA A 144 -8.84 31.03 13.33
CA ALA A 144 -8.32 29.71 12.97
C ALA A 144 -6.98 29.42 13.68
N LYS A 145 -6.90 28.24 14.30
CA LYS A 145 -5.72 27.73 15.03
C LYS A 145 -5.18 26.46 14.38
N VAL A 146 -4.00 26.03 14.81
CA VAL A 146 -3.43 24.74 14.40
C VAL A 146 -4.43 23.63 14.74
N PHE A 147 -4.64 22.71 13.78
CA PHE A 147 -5.63 21.62 13.80
C PHE A 147 -7.10 21.99 13.58
N ASP A 148 -7.42 23.27 13.37
CA ASP A 148 -8.75 23.66 12.92
C ASP A 148 -8.98 23.30 11.44
N THR A 149 -10.22 22.98 11.08
CA THR A 149 -10.62 22.80 9.68
C THR A 149 -11.20 24.11 9.14
N CYS A 150 -10.50 24.73 8.20
CA CYS A 150 -10.95 25.92 7.49
C CYS A 150 -10.96 25.69 5.98
N GLY A 151 -11.89 26.36 5.29
CA GLY A 151 -11.93 26.40 3.82
C GLY A 151 -11.36 27.72 3.33
N LEU A 152 -10.33 27.68 2.50
CA LEU A 152 -9.68 28.84 1.90
C LEU A 152 -10.05 28.91 0.40
N CYS A 153 -10.16 30.13 -0.14
CA CYS A 153 -10.43 30.43 -1.55
C CYS A 153 -9.15 30.63 -2.37
#